data_AF-A0A1D3D802-F1
#
_entry.id   AF-A0A1D3D802-F1
#
_cell.length_a   1.000
_cell.length_b   1.000
_cell.length_c   1.000
_cell.angle_alpha   90.00
_cell.angle_beta   90.00
_cell.angle_gamma   90.00
#
_symmetry.space_group_name_H-M   'P 1'
#
loop_
_entity.id
_entity.type
_entity.pdbx_description
1 polymer ?
#
loop_
_entity_poly.entity_id
_entity_poly.type
_entity_poly.pdbx_seq_one_letter_code
_entity_poly.pdbx_strand_id
1 'polypeptide(L)'
;MELPDLSLGWLVFLVLFVGAAGAAGYLVLQEMRSSREKDIVLKQAGKEVDTSPPAREIEDYEEKRSALFQQLLVQQRVTEADEDLGEGQPPCKSWQRQLLQPEEKKALKLLLMRRALANTPRWFVLSGEANAKYRLYRNGLLTETAWSEFQAVQEELNEELQYIKLEAECMEEGWGDKVLKDTVMLFKLSEAQKERNKVMGAQASAQMFFIAQRTTDMLHLLARRHRARAAAAVAVAAGGKCPHTWGVGLKASHVPVQCTFALLPAIPVGGKSPANGLVC
;
A
#
# COMPACT_ATOMS: atom_id res chain seq x y z
N MET A 1 13.77 12.70 64.13
CA MET A 1 13.70 13.04 62.69
C MET A 1 12.77 14.22 62.59
N GLU A 2 13.35 15.42 62.52
CA GLU A 2 12.58 16.66 62.40
C GLU A 2 12.14 16.79 60.94
N LEU A 3 10.82 16.76 60.72
CA LEU A 3 10.25 17.06 59.41
C LEU A 3 10.41 18.56 59.17
N PRO A 4 10.99 19.02 58.05
CA PRO A 4 11.14 20.43 57.78
C PRO A 4 9.75 21.09 57.73
N ASP A 5 9.63 22.26 58.38
CA ASP A 5 8.45 23.13 58.30
C ASP A 5 8.22 23.55 56.85
N LEU A 6 7.45 22.74 56.13
CA LEU A 6 7.02 22.99 54.77
C LEU A 6 6.07 24.19 54.83
N SER A 7 6.62 25.39 54.65
CA SER A 7 5.83 26.61 54.79
C SER A 7 4.63 26.55 53.83
N LEU A 8 3.45 26.95 54.34
CA LEU A 8 2.18 26.92 53.61
C LEU A 8 2.29 27.53 52.19
N GLY A 9 3.19 28.50 52.01
CA GLY A 9 3.51 29.10 50.71
C GLY A 9 4.04 28.11 49.67
N TRP A 10 4.88 27.14 50.05
CA TRP A 10 5.40 26.11 49.13
C TRP A 10 4.31 25.12 48.69
N LEU A 11 3.37 24.78 49.58
CA LEU A 11 2.22 23.96 49.23
C LEU A 11 1.30 24.66 48.23
N VAL A 12 0.99 25.94 48.45
CA VAL A 12 0.17 26.74 47.52
C VAL A 12 0.87 26.88 46.17
N PHE A 13 2.19 27.11 46.17
CA PHE A 13 2.98 27.18 44.94
C PHE A 13 2.96 25.85 44.16
N LEU A 14 3.12 24.72 44.84
CA LEU A 14 3.05 23.39 44.22
C LEU A 14 1.69 23.12 43.58
N VAL A 15 0.59 23.45 44.27
CA VAL A 15 -0.77 23.27 43.73
C VAL A 15 -0.99 24.13 42.48
N LEU A 16 -0.58 25.40 42.51
CA LEU A 16 -0.69 26.29 41.35
C LEU A 16 0.21 25.83 40.19
N PHE A 17 1.42 25.35 40.49
CA PHE A 17 2.34 24.83 39.48
C PHE A 17 1.79 23.56 38.80
N VAL A 18 1.24 22.62 39.58
CA VAL A 18 0.62 21.41 39.03
C VAL A 18 -0.62 21.76 38.20
N GLY A 19 -1.43 22.74 38.64
CA GLY A 19 -2.57 23.23 37.87
C GLY A 19 -2.16 23.86 36.53
N ALA A 20 -1.14 24.71 36.54
CA ALA A 20 -0.62 25.35 35.32
C ALA A 20 0.03 24.33 34.37
N ALA A 21 0.84 23.40 34.89
CA ALA A 21 1.45 22.33 34.10
C ALA A 21 0.39 21.38 33.51
N GLY A 22 -0.67 21.07 34.25
CA GLY A 22 -1.81 20.29 33.78
C GLY A 22 -2.56 20.98 32.64
N ALA A 23 -2.83 22.28 32.77
CA ALA A 23 -3.48 23.07 31.72
C ALA A 23 -2.61 23.18 30.45
N ALA A 24 -1.31 23.43 30.61
CA ALA A 24 -0.37 23.46 29.49
C ALA A 24 -0.26 22.09 28.79
N GLY A 25 -0.18 21.00 29.57
CA GLY A 25 -0.18 19.64 29.04
C GLY A 25 -1.48 19.30 28.29
N TYR A 26 -2.63 19.75 28.80
CA TYR A 26 -3.92 19.57 28.14
C TYR A 26 -3.99 20.31 26.80
N LEU A 27 -3.53 21.56 26.74
CA LEU A 27 -3.48 22.35 25.50
C LEU A 27 -2.54 21.72 24.46
N VAL A 28 -1.37 21.23 24.87
CA VAL A 28 -0.46 20.52 23.96
C VAL A 28 -1.08 19.24 23.42
N LEU A 29 -1.77 18.46 24.26
CA LEU A 29 -2.48 17.25 23.81
C LEU A 29 -3.62 17.59 22.83
N GLN A 30 -4.32 18.71 23.05
CA GLN A 30 -5.36 19.20 22.16
C GLN A 30 -4.79 19.64 20.80
N GLU A 31 -3.68 20.39 20.80
CA GLU A 31 -2.97 20.83 19.59
C GLU A 31 -2.43 19.64 18.80
N MET A 32 -1.89 18.61 19.48
CA MET A 32 -1.41 17.38 18.83
C MET A 32 -2.55 16.59 18.18
N ARG A 33 -3.74 16.56 18.79
CA ARG A 33 -4.93 15.95 18.16
C ARG A 33 -5.35 16.73 16.93
N SER A 34 -5.44 18.06 17.04
CA SER A 34 -5.80 18.92 15.91
C SER A 34 -4.77 18.81 14.76
N SER A 35 -3.49 18.72 15.08
CA SER A 35 -2.42 18.57 14.08
C SER A 35 -2.48 17.22 13.37
N ARG A 36 -2.76 16.13 14.10
CA ARG A 36 -3.00 14.81 13.50
C ARG A 36 -4.21 14.82 12.54
N GLU A 37 -5.28 15.50 12.92
CA GLU A 37 -6.47 15.65 12.05
C GLU A 37 -6.12 16.46 10.79
N LYS A 38 -5.38 17.57 10.93
CA LYS A 38 -4.90 18.38 9.80
C LYS A 38 -3.99 17.56 8.87
N ASP A 39 -3.08 16.76 9.41
CA ASP A 39 -2.19 15.89 8.62
C ASP A 39 -2.96 14.81 7.84
N ILE A 40 -4.03 14.26 8.44
CA ILE A 40 -4.92 13.30 7.77
C ILE A 40 -5.67 13.99 6.63
N VAL A 41 -6.22 15.19 6.87
CA VAL A 41 -6.93 15.98 5.85
C VAL A 41 -6.00 16.39 4.71
N LEU A 42 -4.77 16.83 5.00
CA LEU A 42 -3.78 17.19 3.98
C LEU A 42 -3.33 15.98 3.16
N LYS A 43 -3.15 14.81 3.79
CA LYS A 43 -2.85 13.57 3.08
C LYS A 43 -4.02 13.09 2.22
N GLN A 44 -5.27 13.31 2.65
CA GLN A 44 -6.46 13.01 1.84
C GLN A 44 -6.60 14.00 0.68
N ALA A 45 -6.40 15.30 0.92
CA ALA A 45 -6.48 16.33 -0.12
C ALA A 45 -5.43 16.16 -1.23
N GLY A 46 -4.27 15.58 -0.90
CA GLY A 46 -3.23 15.26 -1.90
C GLY A 46 -3.47 13.98 -2.71
N LYS A 47 -4.49 13.18 -2.38
CA LYS A 47 -4.82 11.95 -3.12
C LYS A 47 -6.01 12.27 -4.03
N GLU A 48 -5.74 12.86 -5.19
CA GLU A 48 -6.72 12.91 -6.29
C GLU A 48 -7.08 11.47 -6.65
N VAL A 49 -8.26 11.02 -6.20
CA VAL A 49 -8.82 9.75 -6.62
C VAL A 49 -9.72 10.07 -7.80
N ASP A 50 -9.41 9.44 -8.93
CA ASP A 50 -10.26 9.51 -10.11
C ASP A 50 -11.67 9.01 -9.75
N THR A 51 -12.65 9.91 -9.83
CA THR A 51 -14.06 9.59 -9.57
C THR A 51 -14.79 9.13 -10.82
N SER A 52 -14.09 9.00 -11.95
CA SER A 52 -14.69 8.50 -13.18
C SER A 52 -15.09 7.02 -13.06
N PRO A 53 -16.08 6.59 -13.85
CA PRO A 53 -16.52 5.20 -13.83
C PRO A 53 -15.42 4.28 -14.39
N PRO A 54 -15.25 3.06 -13.83
CA PRO A 54 -14.26 2.10 -14.31
C PRO A 54 -14.70 1.47 -15.64
N ALA A 55 -14.58 2.24 -16.73
CA ALA A 55 -15.08 1.87 -18.06
C ALA A 55 -14.54 0.52 -18.52
N ARG A 56 -13.26 0.25 -18.28
CA ARG A 56 -12.62 -1.00 -18.68
C ARG A 56 -13.24 -2.22 -17.99
N GLU A 57 -13.40 -2.19 -16.66
CA GLU A 57 -13.96 -3.31 -15.92
C GLU A 57 -15.45 -3.51 -16.21
N ILE A 58 -16.16 -2.43 -16.58
CA ILE A 58 -17.53 -2.48 -17.07
C ILE A 58 -17.56 -3.19 -18.42
N GLU A 59 -16.76 -2.74 -19.39
CA GLU A 59 -16.66 -3.30 -20.74
C GLU A 59 -16.25 -4.78 -20.72
N ASP A 60 -15.21 -5.14 -19.97
CA ASP A 60 -14.72 -6.51 -19.81
C ASP A 60 -15.84 -7.45 -19.32
N TYR A 61 -16.71 -6.96 -18.43
CA TYR A 61 -17.86 -7.70 -17.93
C TYR A 61 -18.97 -7.83 -18.98
N GLU A 62 -19.37 -6.73 -19.62
CA GLU A 62 -20.45 -6.72 -20.60
C GLU A 62 -20.09 -7.52 -21.86
N GLU A 63 -18.83 -7.48 -22.30
CA GLU A 63 -18.34 -8.31 -23.41
C GLU A 63 -18.48 -9.79 -23.07
N LYS A 64 -18.10 -10.20 -21.85
CA LYS A 64 -18.23 -11.59 -21.44
C LYS A 64 -19.68 -12.01 -21.24
N ARG A 65 -20.51 -11.14 -20.65
CA ARG A 65 -21.95 -11.36 -20.45
C ARG A 65 -22.66 -11.56 -21.79
N SER A 66 -22.47 -10.63 -22.73
CA SER A 66 -23.07 -10.69 -24.07
C SER A 66 -22.57 -11.89 -24.87
N ALA A 67 -21.28 -12.24 -24.81
CA ALA A 67 -20.75 -13.42 -25.48
C ALA A 67 -21.39 -14.73 -24.97
N LEU A 68 -21.58 -14.86 -23.65
CA LEU A 68 -22.24 -16.03 -23.06
C LEU A 68 -23.74 -16.07 -23.42
N PHE A 69 -24.40 -14.91 -23.41
CA PHE A 69 -25.81 -14.81 -23.80
C PHE A 69 -26.01 -15.22 -25.27
N GLN A 70 -25.18 -14.70 -26.18
CA GLN A 70 -25.21 -15.06 -27.60
C GLN A 70 -25.00 -16.57 -27.82
N GLN A 71 -24.12 -17.21 -27.06
CA GLN A 71 -23.95 -18.66 -27.12
C GLN A 71 -25.22 -19.42 -26.73
N LEU A 72 -25.97 -18.94 -25.73
CA LEU A 72 -27.23 -19.53 -25.32
C LEU A 72 -28.37 -19.29 -26.32
N LEU A 73 -28.39 -18.12 -26.97
CA LEU A 73 -29.30 -17.81 -28.08
C LEU A 73 -29.08 -18.77 -29.26
N VAL A 74 -27.83 -19.00 -29.66
CA VAL A 74 -27.48 -19.94 -30.74
C VAL A 74 -27.90 -21.37 -30.39
N GLN A 75 -27.84 -21.73 -29.11
CA GLN A 75 -28.32 -23.03 -28.61
C GLN A 75 -29.85 -23.10 -28.45
N GLN A 76 -30.59 -22.03 -28.77
CA GLN A 76 -32.05 -21.89 -28.60
C GLN A 76 -32.54 -22.19 -27.18
N ARG A 77 -31.70 -21.97 -26.17
CA ARG A 77 -32.08 -22.16 -24.75
C ARG A 77 -32.79 -20.96 -24.16
N VAL A 78 -32.55 -19.80 -24.75
CA VAL A 78 -32.95 -18.49 -24.24
C VAL A 78 -33.44 -17.67 -25.44
N THR A 79 -34.36 -16.73 -25.22
CA THR A 79 -34.84 -15.80 -26.24
C THR A 79 -34.27 -14.41 -26.00
N GLU A 80 -34.29 -13.52 -27.01
CA GLU A 80 -33.81 -12.14 -26.85
C GLU A 80 -34.55 -11.39 -25.73
N ALA A 81 -35.82 -11.72 -25.49
CA ALA A 81 -36.62 -11.14 -24.42
C ALA A 81 -36.16 -11.52 -23.00
N ASP A 82 -35.29 -12.52 -22.87
CA ASP A 82 -34.77 -13.00 -21.60
C ASP A 82 -33.40 -12.39 -21.24
N GLU A 83 -32.84 -11.49 -22.08
CA GLU A 83 -31.54 -10.85 -21.83
C GLU A 83 -31.52 -10.08 -20.51
N ASP A 84 -32.57 -9.29 -20.31
CA ASP A 84 -32.81 -8.49 -19.13
C ASP A 84 -33.96 -9.09 -18.31
N LEU A 85 -33.84 -9.02 -16.99
CA LEU A 85 -34.94 -9.39 -16.11
C LEU A 85 -36.08 -8.40 -16.29
N GLY A 86 -37.25 -8.88 -16.72
CA GLY A 86 -38.45 -8.07 -16.80
C GLY A 86 -38.82 -7.50 -15.42
N GLU A 87 -39.39 -6.30 -15.40
CA GLU A 87 -39.80 -5.62 -14.17
C GLU A 87 -40.64 -6.55 -13.26
N GLY A 88 -40.16 -6.79 -12.04
CA GLY A 88 -40.83 -7.64 -11.04
C GLY A 88 -40.60 -9.15 -11.18
N GLN A 89 -39.80 -9.61 -12.13
CA GLN A 89 -39.41 -11.02 -12.19
C GLN A 89 -38.36 -11.36 -11.12
N PRO A 90 -38.49 -12.53 -10.46
CA PRO A 90 -37.52 -12.91 -9.45
C PRO A 90 -36.16 -13.24 -10.10
N PRO A 91 -35.03 -12.89 -9.46
CA PRO A 91 -33.68 -13.15 -9.97
C PRO A 91 -33.40 -14.64 -10.27
N CYS A 92 -34.22 -15.53 -9.71
CA CYS A 92 -34.16 -16.97 -9.94
C CYS A 92 -34.48 -17.43 -11.36
N LYS A 93 -35.10 -16.57 -12.18
CA LYS A 93 -35.40 -16.88 -13.58
C LYS A 93 -34.33 -16.42 -14.57
N SER A 94 -33.29 -15.72 -14.09
CA SER A 94 -32.23 -15.22 -14.97
C SER A 94 -31.54 -16.35 -15.74
N TRP A 95 -31.21 -16.09 -17.01
CA TRP A 95 -30.46 -17.01 -17.87
C TRP A 95 -29.09 -17.35 -17.29
N GLN A 96 -28.52 -16.45 -16.48
CA GLN A 96 -27.24 -16.62 -15.81
C GLN A 96 -27.19 -17.82 -14.86
N ARG A 97 -28.35 -18.25 -14.31
CA ARG A 97 -28.44 -19.50 -13.53
C ARG A 97 -28.41 -20.75 -14.38
N GLN A 98 -28.78 -20.63 -15.65
CA GLN A 98 -28.89 -21.73 -16.61
C GLN A 98 -27.56 -22.08 -17.27
N LEU A 99 -26.48 -21.33 -16.96
CA LEU A 99 -25.12 -21.64 -17.41
C LEU A 99 -24.71 -23.04 -16.96
N LEU A 100 -24.54 -23.94 -17.92
CA LEU A 100 -24.19 -25.34 -17.69
C LEU A 100 -22.74 -25.53 -17.28
N GLN A 101 -21.84 -24.72 -17.83
CA GLN A 101 -20.42 -24.85 -17.56
C GLN A 101 -20.06 -24.11 -16.28
N PRO A 102 -19.54 -24.81 -15.25
CA PRO A 102 -19.17 -24.17 -14.00
C PRO A 102 -17.99 -23.20 -14.17
N GLU A 103 -17.17 -23.38 -15.20
CA GLU A 103 -16.03 -22.50 -15.51
C GLU A 103 -16.49 -21.13 -16.03
N GLU A 104 -17.48 -21.10 -16.93
CA GLU A 104 -18.07 -19.87 -17.47
C GLU A 104 -18.73 -19.05 -16.37
N LYS A 105 -19.50 -19.72 -15.50
CA LYS A 105 -20.12 -19.09 -14.33
C LYS A 105 -19.08 -18.49 -13.38
N LYS A 106 -17.97 -19.21 -13.11
CA LYS A 106 -16.88 -18.70 -12.27
C LYS A 106 -16.18 -17.50 -12.91
N ALA A 107 -15.95 -17.54 -14.22
CA ALA A 107 -15.33 -16.43 -14.95
C ALA A 107 -16.19 -15.17 -14.89
N LEU A 108 -17.50 -15.30 -15.11
CA LEU A 108 -18.45 -14.18 -15.04
C LEU A 108 -18.51 -13.58 -13.62
N LYS A 109 -18.58 -14.43 -12.59
CA LYS A 109 -18.51 -14.00 -11.19
C LYS A 109 -17.22 -13.23 -10.87
N LEU A 110 -16.09 -13.71 -11.37
CA LEU A 110 -14.80 -13.06 -11.15
C LEU A 110 -14.75 -11.66 -11.79
N LEU A 111 -15.30 -11.51 -13.00
CA LEU A 111 -15.37 -10.20 -13.68
C LEU A 111 -16.31 -9.25 -12.93
N LEU A 112 -17.47 -9.72 -12.46
CA LEU A 112 -18.36 -8.90 -11.64
C LEU A 112 -17.69 -8.43 -10.34
N MET A 113 -16.92 -9.31 -9.68
CA MET A 113 -16.13 -8.93 -8.51
C MET A 113 -15.03 -7.91 -8.84
N ARG A 114 -14.38 -8.00 -10.01
CA ARG A 114 -13.40 -7.00 -10.45
C ARG A 114 -14.04 -5.63 -10.67
N ARG A 115 -15.20 -5.58 -11.33
CA ARG A 115 -16.02 -4.37 -11.50
C ARG A 115 -16.41 -3.76 -10.15
N ALA A 116 -16.84 -4.59 -9.19
CA ALA A 116 -17.12 -4.13 -7.83
C ALA A 116 -15.89 -3.59 -7.10
N LEU A 117 -14.74 -4.28 -7.24
CA LEU A 117 -13.46 -3.83 -6.64
C LEU A 117 -13.00 -2.49 -7.21
N ALA A 118 -13.19 -2.25 -8.51
CA ALA A 118 -12.85 -0.99 -9.16
C ALA A 118 -13.75 0.17 -8.70
N ASN A 119 -15.04 -0.09 -8.44
CA ASN A 119 -15.97 0.92 -7.90
C ASN A 119 -15.78 1.20 -6.39
N THR A 120 -15.13 0.30 -5.64
CA THR A 120 -14.98 0.42 -4.18
C THR A 120 -14.21 1.67 -3.73
N PRO A 121 -13.04 2.02 -4.30
CA PRO A 121 -12.34 3.27 -3.99
C PRO A 121 -13.22 4.52 -4.22
N ARG A 122 -13.93 4.55 -5.35
CA ARG A 122 -14.85 5.64 -5.74
C ARG A 122 -15.95 5.80 -4.68
N TRP A 123 -16.53 4.70 -4.22
CA TRP A 123 -17.49 4.70 -3.12
C TRP A 123 -16.95 5.26 -1.81
N PHE A 124 -15.73 4.88 -1.39
CA PHE A 124 -15.13 5.41 -0.16
C PHE A 124 -14.93 6.94 -0.20
N VAL A 125 -14.53 7.46 -1.36
CA VAL A 125 -14.31 8.90 -1.54
C VAL A 125 -15.65 9.64 -1.52
N LEU A 126 -16.60 9.24 -2.36
CA LEU A 126 -17.90 9.92 -2.47
C LEU A 126 -18.68 9.86 -1.15
N SER A 127 -18.70 8.70 -0.48
CA SER A 127 -19.37 8.56 0.83
C SER A 127 -18.67 9.37 1.94
N GLY A 128 -17.34 9.49 1.91
CA GLY A 128 -16.59 10.29 2.86
C GLY A 128 -16.77 11.80 2.68
N GLU A 129 -16.89 12.27 1.43
CA GLU A 129 -17.01 13.68 1.09
C GLU A 129 -18.44 14.24 1.15
N ALA A 130 -19.46 13.37 1.04
CA ALA A 130 -20.87 13.79 0.94
C ALA A 130 -21.29 14.79 2.03
N ASN A 131 -20.99 14.48 3.29
CA ASN A 131 -21.33 15.35 4.42
C ASN A 131 -20.55 16.68 4.40
N ALA A 132 -19.29 16.66 3.97
CA ALA A 132 -18.47 17.86 3.90
C ALA A 132 -18.95 18.80 2.80
N LYS A 133 -19.22 18.27 1.60
CA LYS A 133 -19.76 19.03 0.47
C LYS A 133 -21.15 19.58 0.75
N TYR A 134 -22.01 18.80 1.39
CA TYR A 134 -23.35 19.25 1.79
C TYR A 134 -23.30 20.47 2.74
N ARG A 135 -22.39 20.47 3.72
CA ARG A 135 -22.21 21.63 4.62
C ARG A 135 -21.73 22.87 3.86
N LEU A 136 -20.82 22.71 2.91
CA LEU A 136 -20.33 23.82 2.08
C LEU A 136 -21.45 24.41 1.21
N TYR A 137 -22.27 23.54 0.61
CA TYR A 137 -23.45 23.95 -0.13
C TYR A 137 -24.45 24.73 0.74
N ARG A 138 -24.81 24.17 1.90
CA ARG A 138 -25.73 24.83 2.84
C ARG A 138 -25.25 26.21 3.31
N ASN A 139 -23.93 26.39 3.43
CA ASN A 139 -23.33 27.66 3.84
C ASN A 139 -23.10 28.63 2.67
N GLY A 140 -23.52 28.28 1.45
CA GLY A 140 -23.33 29.12 0.25
C GLY A 140 -21.89 29.20 -0.24
N LEU A 141 -21.01 28.29 0.20
CA LEU A 141 -19.59 28.23 -0.21
C LEU A 141 -19.36 27.32 -1.42
N LEU A 142 -20.36 26.49 -1.77
CA LEU A 142 -20.35 25.63 -2.95
C LEU A 142 -21.47 26.09 -3.89
N THR A 143 -21.19 26.17 -5.19
CA THR A 143 -22.20 26.51 -6.19
C THR A 143 -23.25 25.41 -6.32
N GLU A 144 -24.46 25.78 -6.74
CA GLU A 144 -25.54 24.82 -7.00
C GLU A 144 -25.14 23.81 -8.09
N THR A 145 -24.47 24.27 -9.14
CA THR A 145 -23.98 23.41 -10.22
C THR A 145 -23.01 22.33 -9.73
N ALA A 146 -22.02 22.72 -8.91
CA ALA A 146 -21.05 21.79 -8.35
C ALA A 146 -21.69 20.79 -7.38
N TRP A 147 -22.73 21.22 -6.66
CA TRP A 147 -23.52 20.31 -5.82
C TRP A 147 -24.34 19.32 -6.66
N SER A 148 -25.03 19.79 -7.70
CA SER A 148 -25.81 18.92 -8.59
C SER A 148 -24.94 17.90 -9.33
N GLU A 149 -23.75 18.31 -9.79
CA GLU A 149 -22.78 17.40 -10.43
C GLU A 149 -22.31 16.32 -9.45
N PHE A 150 -22.02 16.69 -8.20
CA PHE A 150 -21.65 15.73 -7.17
C PHE A 150 -22.79 14.73 -6.87
N GLN A 151 -24.04 15.22 -6.79
CA GLN A 151 -25.20 14.36 -6.60
C GLN A 151 -25.40 13.39 -7.76
N ALA A 152 -25.26 13.87 -9.01
CA ALA A 152 -25.37 13.02 -10.20
C ALA A 152 -24.33 11.89 -10.19
N VAL A 153 -23.07 12.19 -9.86
CA VAL A 153 -22.01 11.16 -9.75
C VAL A 153 -22.28 10.18 -8.61
N GLN A 154 -22.89 10.64 -7.51
CA GLN A 154 -23.25 9.78 -6.39
C GLN A 154 -24.44 8.86 -6.73
N GLU A 155 -25.43 9.37 -7.45
CA GLU A 155 -26.58 8.61 -7.94
C GLU A 155 -26.14 7.54 -8.94
N GLU A 156 -25.32 7.91 -9.93
CA GLU A 156 -24.74 6.99 -10.92
C GLU A 156 -23.96 5.84 -10.24
N LEU A 157 -23.15 6.15 -9.22
CA LEU A 157 -22.47 5.10 -8.45
C LEU A 157 -23.47 4.21 -7.69
N ASN A 158 -24.54 4.78 -7.12
CA ASN A 158 -25.53 3.98 -6.41
C ASN A 158 -26.29 3.05 -7.35
N GLU A 159 -26.65 3.51 -8.54
CA GLU A 159 -27.26 2.69 -9.59
C GLU A 159 -26.32 1.54 -9.98
N GLU A 160 -25.04 1.82 -10.18
CA GLU A 160 -24.02 0.82 -10.49
C GLU A 160 -23.88 -0.23 -9.36
N LEU A 161 -23.87 0.19 -8.10
CA LEU A 161 -23.82 -0.74 -6.97
C LEU A 161 -25.09 -1.60 -6.85
N GLN A 162 -26.26 -1.03 -7.17
CA GLN A 162 -27.52 -1.77 -7.23
C GLN A 162 -27.52 -2.78 -8.38
N TYR A 163 -27.02 -2.39 -9.56
CA TYR A 163 -26.85 -3.28 -10.71
C TYR A 163 -25.96 -4.48 -10.33
N ILE A 164 -24.78 -4.24 -9.75
CA ILE A 164 -23.88 -5.31 -9.31
C ILE A 164 -24.57 -6.25 -8.30
N LYS A 165 -25.36 -5.70 -7.38
CA LYS A 165 -26.11 -6.48 -6.40
C LYS A 165 -27.16 -7.38 -7.08
N LEU A 166 -27.91 -6.83 -8.02
CA LEU A 166 -28.93 -7.57 -8.76
C LEU A 166 -28.31 -8.65 -9.65
N GLU A 167 -27.24 -8.33 -10.38
CA GLU A 167 -26.49 -9.28 -11.20
C GLU A 167 -25.91 -10.43 -10.37
N ALA A 168 -25.37 -10.14 -9.19
CA ALA A 168 -24.89 -11.19 -8.29
C ALA A 168 -26.04 -12.09 -7.81
N GLU A 169 -27.20 -11.53 -7.49
CA GLU A 169 -28.39 -12.29 -7.11
C GLU A 169 -28.93 -13.15 -8.27
N CYS A 170 -28.79 -12.68 -9.50
CA CYS A 170 -29.08 -13.46 -10.70
C CYS A 170 -28.18 -14.70 -10.77
N MET A 171 -26.87 -14.56 -10.59
CA MET A 171 -25.94 -15.69 -10.68
C MET A 171 -26.08 -16.71 -9.53
N GLU A 172 -26.27 -16.25 -8.29
CA GLU A 172 -26.39 -17.10 -7.11
C GLU A 172 -27.30 -16.46 -6.05
N GLU A 173 -28.20 -17.27 -5.50
CA GLU A 173 -29.15 -16.82 -4.49
C GLU A 173 -28.46 -16.41 -3.18
N GLY A 174 -28.79 -15.22 -2.69
CA GLY A 174 -28.18 -14.63 -1.49
C GLY A 174 -26.74 -14.16 -1.70
N TRP A 175 -26.22 -14.16 -2.93
CA TRP A 175 -24.89 -13.62 -3.22
C TRP A 175 -24.89 -12.10 -3.36
N GLY A 176 -26.02 -11.48 -3.74
CA GLY A 176 -26.12 -10.03 -3.87
C GLY A 176 -25.78 -9.26 -2.59
N ASP A 177 -26.18 -9.79 -1.42
CA ASP A 177 -25.87 -9.15 -0.14
C ASP A 177 -24.43 -9.39 0.36
N LYS A 178 -23.74 -10.40 -0.20
CA LYS A 178 -22.38 -10.79 0.19
C LYS A 178 -21.33 -10.15 -0.69
N VAL A 179 -21.58 -10.06 -2.00
CA VAL A 179 -20.60 -9.61 -3.01
C VAL A 179 -19.97 -8.26 -2.67
N LEU A 180 -20.77 -7.28 -2.23
CA LEU A 180 -20.25 -5.95 -1.89
C LEU A 180 -19.45 -5.97 -0.57
N LYS A 181 -19.86 -6.79 0.41
CA LYS A 181 -19.15 -6.93 1.69
C LYS A 181 -17.78 -7.58 1.48
N ASP A 182 -17.74 -8.66 0.70
CA ASP A 182 -16.53 -9.39 0.37
C ASP A 182 -15.57 -8.50 -0.43
N THR A 183 -16.10 -7.75 -1.40
CA THR A 183 -15.35 -6.75 -2.18
C THR A 183 -14.70 -5.69 -1.28
N VAL A 184 -15.46 -5.11 -0.34
CA VAL A 184 -14.92 -4.12 0.61
C VAL A 184 -13.83 -4.73 1.50
N MET A 185 -14.01 -5.98 1.96
CA MET A 185 -13.00 -6.68 2.75
C MET A 185 -11.73 -6.91 1.93
N LEU A 186 -11.86 -7.40 0.70
CA LEU A 186 -10.74 -7.64 -0.22
C LEU A 186 -9.99 -6.35 -0.55
N PHE A 187 -10.70 -5.25 -0.77
CA PHE A 187 -10.10 -3.94 -1.02
C PHE A 187 -9.26 -3.46 0.19
N LYS A 188 -9.78 -3.59 1.42
CA LYS A 188 -9.03 -3.23 2.63
C LYS A 188 -7.78 -4.09 2.80
N LEU A 189 -7.87 -5.38 2.51
CA LEU A 189 -6.73 -6.30 2.55
C LEU A 189 -5.69 -5.94 1.47
N SER A 190 -6.13 -5.60 0.25
CA SER A 190 -5.23 -5.23 -0.83
C SER A 190 -4.50 -3.92 -0.55
N GLU A 191 -5.18 -2.89 -0.03
CA GLU A 191 -4.56 -1.63 0.37
C GLU A 191 -3.57 -1.84 1.53
N ALA A 192 -3.93 -2.64 2.55
CA ALA A 192 -3.02 -2.97 3.65
C ALA A 192 -1.75 -3.68 3.15
N GLN A 193 -1.89 -4.58 2.18
CA GLN A 193 -0.75 -5.26 1.56
C GLN A 193 0.10 -4.30 0.71
N LYS A 194 -0.54 -3.39 -0.03
CA LYS A 194 0.14 -2.35 -0.83
C LYS A 194 1.00 -1.46 0.05
N GLU A 195 0.48 -1.02 1.19
CA GLU A 195 1.22 -0.21 2.14
C GLU A 195 2.39 -0.96 2.77
N ARG A 196 2.20 -2.25 3.15
CA ARG A 196 3.30 -3.10 3.62
C ARG A 196 4.42 -3.24 2.57
N ASN A 197 4.05 -3.47 1.31
CA ASN A 197 5.00 -3.60 0.21
C ASN A 197 5.75 -2.27 -0.04
N LYS A 198 5.08 -1.12 0.03
CA LYS A 198 5.72 0.20 -0.10
C LYS A 198 6.74 0.44 1.01
N VAL A 199 6.39 0.15 2.27
CA VAL A 199 7.29 0.32 3.42
C VAL A 199 8.50 -0.60 3.30
N MET A 200 8.29 -1.88 2.97
CA MET A 200 9.36 -2.86 2.73
C MET A 200 10.28 -2.41 1.58
N GLY A 201 9.70 -1.95 0.47
CA GLY A 201 10.46 -1.43 -0.67
C GLY A 201 11.29 -0.20 -0.32
N ALA A 202 10.71 0.76 0.41
CA ALA A 202 11.40 1.96 0.86
C ALA A 202 12.57 1.63 1.82
N GLN A 203 12.35 0.68 2.74
CA GLN A 203 13.40 0.19 3.64
C GLN A 203 14.52 -0.51 2.87
N ALA A 204 14.20 -1.35 1.89
CA ALA A 204 15.19 -2.02 1.04
C ALA A 204 16.01 -1.00 0.23
N SER A 205 15.36 0.00 -0.38
CA SER A 205 16.07 1.06 -1.10
C SER A 205 16.96 1.90 -0.18
N ALA A 206 16.51 2.20 1.04
CA ALA A 206 17.30 2.92 2.02
C ALA A 206 18.51 2.09 2.47
N GLN A 207 18.33 0.80 2.75
CA GLN A 207 19.44 -0.10 3.10
C GLN A 207 20.46 -0.19 1.97
N MET A 208 20.02 -0.34 0.72
CA MET A 208 20.91 -0.36 -0.45
C MET A 208 21.69 0.95 -0.59
N PHE A 209 21.03 2.09 -0.38
CA PHE A 209 21.70 3.40 -0.38
C PHE A 209 22.78 3.48 0.71
N PHE A 210 22.48 3.05 1.94
CA PHE A 210 23.46 3.00 3.03
C PHE A 210 24.64 2.07 2.73
N ILE A 211 24.41 0.90 2.14
CA ILE A 211 25.47 -0.03 1.74
C ILE A 211 26.34 0.59 0.65
N ALA A 212 25.74 1.20 -0.38
CA ALA A 212 26.45 1.87 -1.46
C ALA A 212 27.30 3.06 -0.97
N GLN A 213 26.78 3.84 -0.02
CA GLN A 213 27.54 4.92 0.60
C GLN A 213 28.72 4.39 1.41
N ARG A 214 28.53 3.31 2.17
CA ARG A 214 29.63 2.67 2.93
C ARG A 214 30.71 2.10 2.02
N THR A 215 30.36 1.52 0.88
CA THR A 215 31.35 0.97 -0.06
C THR A 215 32.11 2.09 -0.78
N THR A 216 31.45 3.18 -1.17
CA THR A 216 32.11 4.35 -1.76
C THR A 216 33.07 5.02 -0.77
N ASP A 217 32.67 5.19 0.49
CA ASP A 217 33.57 5.70 1.55
C ASP A 217 34.78 4.79 1.78
N MET A 218 34.57 3.48 1.79
CA MET A 218 35.66 2.49 1.91
C MET A 218 36.64 2.60 0.73
N LEU A 219 36.15 2.70 -0.51
CA LEU A 219 36.98 2.88 -1.70
C LEU A 219 37.78 4.18 -1.64
N HIS A 220 37.15 5.28 -1.19
CA HIS A 220 37.84 6.55 -0.98
C HIS A 220 38.98 6.45 0.06
N LEU A 221 38.77 5.74 1.16
CA LEU A 221 39.80 5.51 2.18
C LEU A 221 40.97 4.68 1.62
N LEU A 222 40.69 3.63 0.86
CA LEU A 222 41.73 2.82 0.20
C LEU A 222 42.54 3.67 -0.79
N ALA A 223 41.87 4.48 -1.62
CA ALA A 223 42.54 5.36 -2.57
C ALA A 223 43.44 6.42 -1.88
N ARG A 224 43.04 6.95 -0.72
CA ARG A 224 43.89 7.84 0.10
C ARG A 224 45.11 7.11 0.64
N ARG A 225 44.95 5.88 1.13
CA ARG A 225 46.06 5.06 1.65
C ARG A 225 47.08 4.71 0.55
N HIS A 226 46.61 4.37 -0.64
CA HIS A 226 47.47 4.12 -1.80
C HIS A 226 48.25 5.39 -2.20
N ARG A 227 47.59 6.56 -2.26
CA ARG A 227 48.28 7.84 -2.52
C ARG A 227 49.32 8.20 -1.46
N ALA A 228 49.00 8.02 -0.18
CA ALA A 228 49.94 8.27 0.91
C ALA A 228 51.18 7.34 0.83
N ARG A 229 50.98 6.06 0.50
CA ARG A 229 52.08 5.11 0.27
C ARG A 229 52.93 5.50 -0.94
N ALA A 230 52.32 5.89 -2.04
CA ALA A 230 53.04 6.35 -3.23
C ALA A 230 53.86 7.62 -2.93
N ALA A 231 53.28 8.59 -2.23
CA ALA A 231 53.99 9.81 -1.81
C ALA A 231 55.18 9.51 -0.88
N ALA A 232 55.00 8.60 0.08
CA ALA A 232 56.10 8.16 0.96
C ALA A 232 57.22 7.46 0.17
N ALA A 233 56.87 6.60 -0.80
CA ALA A 233 57.85 5.94 -1.66
C ALA A 233 58.64 6.94 -2.52
N VAL A 234 57.96 7.95 -3.07
CA VAL A 234 58.61 9.06 -3.81
C VAL A 234 59.54 9.87 -2.91
N ALA A 235 59.13 10.19 -1.68
CA ALA A 235 59.97 10.91 -0.73
C ALA A 235 61.24 10.14 -0.33
N VAL A 236 61.14 8.81 -0.18
CA VAL A 236 62.29 7.93 0.05
C VAL A 236 63.22 7.90 -1.18
N ALA A 237 62.65 7.81 -2.39
CA ALA A 237 63.44 7.80 -3.63
C ALA A 237 64.15 9.14 -3.91
N ALA A 238 63.58 10.27 -3.46
CA ALA A 238 64.16 11.61 -3.60
C ALA A 238 65.31 11.91 -2.61
N GLY A 239 65.77 10.93 -1.82
CA GLY A 239 66.94 11.08 -0.94
C GLY A 239 66.66 11.78 0.40
N GLY A 240 65.41 11.84 0.84
CA GLY A 240 65.05 12.36 2.15
C GLY A 240 65.58 11.47 3.29
N LYS A 241 66.47 11.99 4.13
CA LYS A 241 66.89 11.34 5.38
C LYS A 241 65.67 11.06 6.25
N CYS A 242 65.39 9.79 6.54
CA CYS A 242 64.35 9.38 7.47
C CYS A 242 64.59 10.03 8.86
N PRO A 243 63.57 10.60 9.52
CA PRO A 243 63.67 10.93 10.94
C PRO A 243 63.72 9.63 11.74
N HIS A 244 64.93 9.18 12.06
CA HIS A 244 65.20 8.14 13.04
C HIS A 244 64.81 8.67 14.44
N THR A 245 63.62 8.32 14.94
CA THR A 245 63.33 8.18 16.39
C THR A 245 61.97 7.51 16.61
N TRP A 246 61.86 6.23 16.26
CA TRP A 246 60.96 5.29 16.96
C TRP A 246 61.73 4.00 17.18
N GLY A 247 62.55 3.99 18.22
CA GLY A 247 63.11 2.75 18.76
C GLY A 247 62.25 2.32 19.93
N VAL A 248 61.57 1.18 19.82
CA VAL A 248 61.51 0.14 20.86
C VAL A 248 61.25 -1.18 20.14
N GLY A 249 62.10 -2.17 20.40
CA GLY A 249 62.24 -3.38 19.60
C GLY A 249 61.05 -4.35 19.65
N LEU A 250 60.86 -5.05 18.54
CA LEU A 250 60.32 -6.39 18.53
C LEU A 250 61.38 -7.32 17.92
N LYS A 251 61.86 -8.24 18.76
CA LYS A 251 62.68 -9.39 18.36
C LYS A 251 61.96 -10.16 17.26
N ALA A 252 62.63 -10.32 16.12
CA ALA A 252 62.22 -11.24 15.07
C ALA A 252 62.36 -12.68 15.56
N SER A 253 61.26 -13.27 16.01
CA SER A 253 61.15 -14.73 16.11
C SER A 253 60.83 -15.26 14.72
N HIS A 254 61.76 -16.07 14.22
CA HIS A 254 61.67 -16.85 12.99
C HIS A 254 60.50 -17.83 13.09
N VAL A 255 59.44 -17.64 12.30
CA VAL A 255 58.38 -18.64 12.09
C VAL A 255 58.29 -18.90 10.59
N PRO A 256 58.53 -20.12 10.10
CA PRO A 256 58.30 -20.46 8.70
C PRO A 256 56.79 -20.55 8.45
N VAL A 257 56.27 -19.62 7.65
CA VAL A 257 54.90 -19.68 7.13
C VAL A 257 54.91 -20.64 5.94
N GLN A 258 54.39 -21.86 6.15
CA GLN A 258 53.98 -22.73 5.06
C GLN A 258 52.80 -22.07 4.32
N CYS A 259 52.97 -21.82 3.03
CA CYS A 259 51.87 -21.48 2.12
C CYS A 259 51.03 -22.74 1.86
N THR A 260 49.97 -22.94 2.64
CA THR A 260 48.89 -23.86 2.27
C THR A 260 47.92 -23.11 1.34
N PHE A 261 47.99 -23.46 0.06
CA PHE A 261 47.07 -23.05 -0.98
C PHE A 261 45.71 -23.72 -0.71
N ALA A 262 44.78 -23.01 -0.09
CA ALA A 262 43.40 -23.47 0.06
C ALA A 262 42.66 -23.23 -1.27
N LEU A 263 42.42 -24.33 -1.99
CA LEU A 263 41.48 -24.39 -3.11
C LEU A 263 40.10 -23.85 -2.67
N LEU A 264 39.58 -22.90 -3.45
CA LEU A 264 38.15 -22.56 -3.40
C LEU A 264 37.32 -23.79 -3.83
N PRO A 265 36.23 -24.14 -3.12
CA PRO A 265 35.26 -25.09 -3.63
C PRO A 265 34.45 -24.45 -4.76
N ALA A 266 34.37 -25.18 -5.87
CA ALA A 266 33.55 -24.88 -7.03
C ALA A 266 32.06 -24.83 -6.66
N ILE A 267 31.36 -23.80 -7.14
CA ILE A 267 29.90 -23.67 -7.05
C ILE A 267 29.28 -24.52 -8.17
N PRO A 268 28.48 -25.56 -7.89
CA PRO A 268 27.78 -26.30 -8.93
C PRO A 268 26.55 -25.52 -9.40
N VAL A 269 26.49 -25.25 -10.70
CA VAL A 269 25.29 -24.81 -11.41
C VAL A 269 24.36 -26.02 -11.55
N GLY A 270 23.36 -26.09 -10.67
CA GLY A 270 22.33 -27.13 -10.67
C GLY A 270 20.98 -26.57 -11.09
N GLY A 271 20.71 -26.52 -12.39
CA GLY A 271 19.37 -26.35 -12.92
C GLY A 271 18.59 -27.66 -12.83
N LYS A 272 17.51 -27.68 -12.05
CA LYS A 272 16.45 -28.69 -12.15
C LYS A 272 15.09 -27.99 -12.10
N SER A 273 14.45 -27.99 -13.25
CA SER A 273 13.01 -27.77 -13.43
C SER A 273 12.26 -29.05 -13.02
N PRO A 274 11.21 -28.98 -12.20
CA PRO A 274 10.21 -30.04 -12.14
C PRO A 274 8.99 -29.64 -12.98
N ALA A 275 8.80 -30.41 -14.05
CA ALA A 275 7.49 -30.70 -14.58
C ALA A 275 6.63 -31.32 -13.48
N ASN A 276 5.42 -30.78 -13.26
CA ASN A 276 4.35 -31.48 -12.59
C ASN A 276 3.13 -31.45 -13.52
N GLY A 277 2.94 -32.57 -14.21
CA GLY A 277 1.61 -32.99 -14.62
C GLY A 277 0.90 -33.60 -13.41
N LEU A 278 -0.38 -33.30 -13.28
CA LEU A 278 -1.31 -34.07 -12.48
C LEU A 278 -2.59 -34.20 -13.29
N VAL A 279 -2.68 -35.37 -13.92
CA VAL A 279 -3.90 -36.01 -14.39
C VAL A 279 -4.49 -36.74 -13.20
N CYS A 280 -5.75 -36.43 -12.88
CA CYS A 280 -6.83 -37.34 -12.51
C CYS A 280 -8.12 -36.53 -12.57
#